data_AF-A0A4P6ZX62-F1
#
_entry.id   AF-A0A4P6ZX62-F1
#
_cell.length_a   1.000
_cell.length_b   1.000
_cell.length_c   1.000
_cell.angle_alpha   90.00
_cell.angle_beta   90.00
_cell.angle_gamma   90.00
#
_symmetry.space_group_name_H-M   'P 1'
#
loop_
_entity.id
_entity.type
_entity.pdbx_description
1 polymer ?
#
loop_
_entity_poly.entity_id
_entity_poly.type
_entity_poly.pdbx_seq_one_letter_code
_entity_poly.pdbx_strand_id
1 'polypeptide(L)'
;MVEEGSIVKQTLNTLKKRLKENENIIQIQGEGGYLAKVECTFNPPATDEEIKNFERQTGLILPNDYKEFLKISNGCRLFDDIESGGEIELYSLDQIIDLNEHYDEFEGCFDIAYIYQDNIVINSKHYSELKKNYLFWKGHIDQFEEAIPLEMNFELWLDRFIISSGAKFWSWSIYTAENYYKLS
;
A
#
# COMPACT_ATOMS: atom_id res chain seq x y z
N MET A 1 -18.49 -9.24 -15.04
CA MET A 1 -17.77 -9.31 -13.74
C MET A 1 -16.58 -8.38 -13.85
N VAL A 2 -16.28 -7.61 -12.80
CA VAL A 2 -15.08 -6.77 -12.77
C VAL A 2 -13.88 -7.69 -12.58
N GLU A 3 -12.83 -7.52 -13.39
CA GLU A 3 -11.60 -8.31 -13.29
C GLU A 3 -10.77 -7.82 -12.11
N GLU A 4 -10.27 -8.75 -11.27
CA GLU A 4 -9.38 -8.45 -10.14
C GLU A 4 -8.12 -7.71 -10.63
N GLY A 5 -7.81 -6.55 -10.04
CA GLY A 5 -6.71 -5.69 -10.47
C GLY A 5 -7.09 -4.63 -11.51
N SER A 6 -8.32 -4.64 -12.02
CA SER A 6 -8.79 -3.59 -12.93
C SER A 6 -8.91 -2.22 -12.23
N ILE A 7 -9.22 -2.19 -10.93
CA ILE A 7 -9.27 -0.94 -10.16
C ILE A 7 -7.85 -0.38 -10.01
N VAL A 8 -6.87 -1.22 -9.65
CA VAL A 8 -5.44 -0.82 -9.57
C VAL A 8 -4.99 -0.08 -10.83
N LYS A 9 -5.27 -0.65 -12.01
CA LYS A 9 -4.95 -0.04 -13.31
C LYS A 9 -5.57 1.35 -13.44
N GLN A 10 -6.86 1.46 -13.16
CA GLN A 10 -7.60 2.73 -13.33
C GLN A 10 -7.09 3.80 -12.36
N THR A 11 -6.94 3.44 -11.08
CA THR A 11 -6.49 4.34 -10.03
C THR A 11 -5.08 4.87 -10.32
N LEU A 12 -4.11 4.00 -10.62
CA LEU A 12 -2.74 4.42 -10.89
C LEU A 12 -2.59 5.19 -12.20
N ASN A 13 -3.26 4.78 -13.27
CA ASN A 13 -3.22 5.51 -14.54
C ASN A 13 -3.81 6.91 -14.37
N THR A 14 -4.88 7.05 -13.59
CA THR A 14 -5.50 8.35 -13.29
C THR A 14 -4.59 9.21 -12.42
N LEU A 15 -3.94 8.64 -11.40
CA LEU A 15 -2.95 9.36 -10.59
C LEU A 15 -1.76 9.83 -11.42
N LYS A 16 -1.14 8.95 -12.21
CA LYS A 16 -0.02 9.28 -13.11
C LYS A 16 -0.42 10.34 -14.14
N LYS A 17 -1.64 10.28 -14.68
CA LYS A 17 -2.19 11.32 -15.56
C LYS A 17 -2.30 12.67 -14.84
N ARG A 18 -2.89 12.69 -13.64
CA ARG A 18 -3.05 13.90 -12.83
C ARG A 18 -1.70 14.55 -12.52
N LEU A 19 -0.68 13.75 -12.18
CA LEU A 19 0.69 14.23 -11.99
C LEU A 19 1.27 14.82 -13.29
N LYS A 20 1.18 14.10 -14.41
CA LYS A 20 1.71 14.55 -15.70
C LYS A 20 1.08 15.87 -16.18
N GLU A 21 -0.22 16.05 -15.96
CA GLU A 21 -0.94 17.28 -16.31
C GLU A 21 -0.54 18.49 -15.45
N ASN A 22 0.15 18.26 -14.32
CA ASN A 22 0.58 19.29 -13.37
C ASN A 22 2.11 19.25 -13.15
N GLU A 23 2.90 18.95 -14.18
CA GLU A 23 4.37 18.97 -14.12
C GLU A 23 4.95 18.06 -13.00
N ASN A 24 4.28 16.94 -12.73
CA ASN A 24 4.55 15.95 -11.67
C ASN A 24 4.36 16.43 -10.22
N ILE A 25 3.81 17.62 -10.01
CA ILE A 25 3.49 18.16 -8.69
C ILE A 25 1.98 18.42 -8.61
N ILE A 26 1.32 17.85 -7.62
CA ILE A 26 -0.12 18.09 -7.37
C ILE A 26 -0.31 18.75 -6.01
N GLN A 27 -1.33 19.61 -5.91
CA GLN A 27 -1.76 20.15 -4.64
C GLN A 27 -2.81 19.20 -4.03
N ILE A 28 -2.62 18.84 -2.76
CA ILE A 28 -3.56 18.02 -1.99
C ILE A 28 -4.01 18.76 -0.73
N GLN A 29 -5.13 18.34 -0.18
CA GLN A 29 -5.59 18.75 1.14
C GLN A 29 -5.40 17.59 2.11
N GLY A 30 -4.55 17.80 3.11
CA GLY A 30 -4.36 16.90 4.24
C GLY A 30 -5.36 17.14 5.37
N GLU A 31 -5.12 16.46 6.48
CA GLU A 31 -5.94 16.58 7.68
C GLU A 31 -5.93 18.01 8.26
N GLY A 32 -7.02 18.41 8.91
CA GLY A 32 -7.17 19.75 9.47
C GLY A 32 -7.24 20.88 8.42
N GLY A 33 -7.32 20.55 7.13
CA GLY A 33 -7.32 21.53 6.04
C GLY A 33 -5.93 22.00 5.61
N TYR A 34 -4.86 21.31 6.04
CA TYR A 34 -3.51 21.60 5.58
C TYR A 34 -3.39 21.43 4.06
N LEU A 35 -2.74 22.36 3.39
CA LEU A 35 -2.48 22.27 1.95
C LEU A 35 -1.01 21.90 1.74
N ALA A 36 -0.78 20.85 0.95
CA ALA A 36 0.55 20.39 0.59
C ALA A 36 0.71 20.36 -0.92
N LYS A 37 1.93 20.61 -1.39
CA LYS A 37 2.35 20.30 -2.76
C LYS A 37 3.19 19.04 -2.69
N VAL A 38 2.77 18.04 -3.44
CA VAL A 38 3.35 16.71 -3.34
C VAL A 38 3.69 16.15 -4.71
N GLU A 39 4.68 15.27 -4.73
CA GLU A 39 5.04 14.45 -5.88
C GLU A 39 4.85 12.97 -5.58
N CYS A 40 4.94 12.13 -6.61
CA CYS A 40 4.98 10.68 -6.47
C CYS A 40 6.05 10.12 -7.39
N THR A 41 6.83 9.16 -6.89
CA THR A 41 7.87 8.48 -7.66
C THR A 41 7.48 7.03 -7.86
N PHE A 42 7.62 6.53 -9.09
CA PHE A 42 7.21 5.19 -9.47
C PHE A 42 8.41 4.44 -10.03
N ASN A 43 8.71 3.27 -9.48
CA ASN A 43 9.76 2.41 -10.00
C ASN A 43 9.35 1.83 -11.36
N PRO A 44 10.33 1.34 -12.15
CA PRO A 44 10.04 0.55 -13.33
C PRO A 44 9.09 -0.63 -13.03
N PRO A 45 8.21 -1.02 -13.95
CA PRO A 45 7.39 -2.22 -13.83
C PRO A 45 8.20 -3.48 -13.57
N ALA A 46 7.67 -4.37 -12.72
CA ALA A 46 8.15 -5.74 -12.60
C ALA A 46 7.66 -6.57 -13.81
N THR A 47 8.54 -7.43 -14.31
CA THR A 47 8.24 -8.42 -15.33
C THR A 47 7.53 -9.64 -14.72
N ASP A 48 6.82 -10.40 -15.55
CA ASP A 48 6.22 -11.67 -15.12
C ASP A 48 7.28 -12.67 -14.61
N GLU A 49 8.52 -12.59 -15.10
CA GLU A 49 9.62 -13.45 -14.67
C GLU A 49 10.13 -13.08 -13.28
N GLU A 50 10.31 -11.78 -12.99
CA GLU A 50 10.67 -11.28 -11.65
C GLU A 50 9.62 -11.67 -10.61
N ILE A 51 8.34 -11.49 -10.92
CA ILE A 51 7.23 -11.88 -10.04
C ILE A 51 7.24 -13.39 -9.77
N LYS A 52 7.41 -14.22 -10.81
CA LYS A 52 7.51 -15.69 -10.64
C LYS A 52 8.73 -16.11 -9.84
N ASN A 53 9.86 -15.43 -10.04
CA ASN A 53 11.08 -15.69 -9.29
C ASN A 53 10.90 -15.35 -7.82
N PHE A 54 10.27 -14.23 -7.51
CA PHE A 54 9.91 -13.85 -6.15
C PHE A 54 9.03 -14.92 -5.47
N GLU A 55 7.92 -15.33 -6.10
CA GLU A 55 7.02 -16.36 -5.54
C GLU A 55 7.76 -17.69 -5.31
N ARG A 56 8.64 -18.07 -6.24
CA ARG A 56 9.47 -19.29 -6.12
C ARG A 56 10.52 -19.21 -5.01
N GLN A 57 11.16 -18.05 -4.85
CA GLN A 57 12.22 -17.85 -3.86
C GLN A 57 11.64 -17.79 -2.44
N THR A 58 10.53 -17.08 -2.26
CA THR A 58 9.94 -16.81 -0.95
C THR A 58 8.92 -17.87 -0.52
N GLY A 59 8.34 -18.60 -1.48
CA GLY A 59 7.21 -19.50 -1.24
C GLY A 59 5.88 -18.76 -1.02
N LEU A 60 5.87 -17.42 -1.09
CA LEU A 60 4.68 -16.60 -0.97
C LEU A 60 3.87 -16.61 -2.27
N ILE A 61 2.55 -16.59 -2.14
CA ILE A 61 1.61 -16.43 -3.25
C ILE A 61 1.16 -14.97 -3.29
N LEU A 62 1.40 -14.29 -4.42
CA LEU A 62 0.99 -12.91 -4.60
C LEU A 62 -0.45 -12.82 -5.17
N PRO A 63 -1.32 -12.01 -4.54
CA PRO A 63 -2.65 -11.70 -5.07
C PRO A 63 -2.60 -11.12 -6.49
N ASN A 64 -3.61 -11.40 -7.30
CA ASN A 64 -3.62 -10.96 -8.71
C ASN A 64 -3.67 -9.44 -8.83
N ASP A 65 -4.48 -8.76 -8.02
CA ASP A 65 -4.52 -7.29 -7.99
C ASP A 65 -3.19 -6.66 -7.55
N TYR A 66 -2.48 -7.27 -6.61
CA TYR A 66 -1.14 -6.82 -6.23
C TYR A 66 -0.10 -7.05 -7.33
N LYS A 67 -0.16 -8.19 -8.05
CA LYS A 67 0.68 -8.42 -9.25
C LYS A 67 0.43 -7.38 -10.34
N GLU A 68 -0.82 -6.97 -10.54
CA GLU A 68 -1.14 -5.90 -11.49
C GLU A 68 -0.54 -4.55 -11.07
N PHE A 69 -0.45 -4.26 -9.76
CA PHE A 69 0.29 -3.10 -9.26
C PHE A 69 1.78 -3.19 -9.60
N LEU A 70 2.42 -4.32 -9.31
CA LEU A 70 3.85 -4.52 -9.57
C LEU A 70 4.20 -4.38 -11.06
N LYS A 71 3.31 -4.84 -11.95
CA LYS A 71 3.44 -4.67 -13.42
C LYS A 71 3.22 -3.23 -13.91
N ILE A 72 2.77 -2.32 -13.04
CA ILE A 72 2.66 -0.89 -13.34
C ILE A 72 3.79 -0.11 -12.65
N SER A 73 4.23 -0.57 -11.47
CA SER A 73 5.27 0.01 -10.64
C SER A 73 5.78 -1.03 -9.65
N ASN A 74 7.05 -1.44 -9.74
CA ASN A 74 7.67 -2.32 -8.75
C ASN A 74 8.06 -1.55 -7.49
N GLY A 75 7.06 -1.13 -6.72
CA GLY A 75 7.21 -0.18 -5.63
C GLY A 75 7.10 1.28 -6.08
N CYS A 76 6.79 2.17 -5.14
CA CYS A 76 6.65 3.61 -5.37
C CYS A 76 6.68 4.39 -4.05
N ARG A 77 7.00 5.69 -4.13
CA ARG A 77 6.72 6.64 -3.05
C ARG A 77 5.56 7.54 -3.44
N LEU A 78 4.62 7.74 -2.54
CA LEU A 78 3.38 8.47 -2.81
C LEU A 78 3.28 9.71 -1.94
N PHE A 79 2.83 10.81 -2.52
CA PHE A 79 2.52 12.05 -1.82
C PHE A 79 3.69 12.60 -0.97
N ASP A 80 4.92 12.47 -1.44
CA ASP A 80 6.08 13.11 -0.81
C ASP A 80 5.93 14.64 -0.94
N ASP A 81 5.99 15.36 0.19
CA ASP A 81 5.98 16.81 0.20
C ASP A 81 7.26 17.35 -0.46
N ILE A 82 7.12 18.36 -1.32
CA ILE A 82 8.24 18.87 -2.12
C ILE A 82 9.34 19.54 -1.28
N GLU A 83 9.03 19.98 -0.06
CA GLU A 83 10.00 20.66 0.83
C GLU A 83 10.56 19.71 1.89
N SER A 84 9.73 18.81 2.40
CA SER A 84 10.03 17.98 3.58
C SER A 84 10.10 16.47 3.32
N GLY A 85 9.76 16.03 2.11
CA GLY A 85 9.68 14.61 1.74
C GLY A 85 8.42 13.92 2.29
N GLY A 86 8.47 12.60 2.43
CA GLY A 86 7.33 11.84 2.92
C GLY A 86 7.70 10.46 3.46
N GLU A 87 6.70 9.78 4.02
CA GLU A 87 6.83 8.51 4.72
C GLU A 87 5.80 7.48 4.21
N ILE A 88 5.44 7.59 2.93
CA ILE A 88 4.52 6.66 2.27
C ILE A 88 5.28 5.96 1.16
N GLU A 89 5.67 4.72 1.43
CA GLU A 89 6.44 3.88 0.51
C GLU A 89 5.75 2.53 0.34
N LEU A 90 5.44 2.17 -0.91
CA LEU A 90 5.04 0.82 -1.28
C LEU A 90 6.28 0.11 -1.80
N TYR A 91 6.55 -1.07 -1.25
CA TYR A 91 7.80 -1.78 -1.45
C TYR A 91 7.89 -2.42 -2.83
N SER A 92 9.11 -2.42 -3.38
CA SER A 92 9.49 -3.28 -4.49
C SER A 92 9.62 -4.73 -4.02
N LEU A 93 9.65 -5.67 -4.97
CA LEU A 93 9.91 -7.09 -4.67
C LEU A 93 11.20 -7.30 -3.85
N ASP A 94 12.27 -6.57 -4.16
CA ASP A 94 13.54 -6.67 -3.44
C ASP A 94 13.41 -6.13 -2.01
N GLN A 95 12.73 -4.99 -1.83
CA GLN A 95 12.47 -4.44 -0.50
C GLN A 95 11.61 -5.37 0.34
N ILE A 96 10.65 -6.08 -0.25
CA ILE A 96 9.86 -7.08 0.48
C ILE A 96 10.76 -8.21 0.98
N ILE A 97 11.73 -8.67 0.19
CA ILE A 97 12.69 -9.67 0.64
C ILE A 97 13.50 -9.09 1.82
N ASP A 98 14.21 -7.99 1.59
CA ASP A 98 15.15 -7.41 2.57
C ASP A 98 14.48 -7.05 3.91
N LEU A 99 13.29 -6.44 3.86
CA LEU A 99 12.60 -5.94 5.06
C LEU A 99 11.88 -7.03 5.84
N ASN A 100 11.61 -8.18 5.22
CA ASN A 100 10.95 -9.30 5.88
C ASN A 100 11.89 -10.48 6.15
N GLU A 101 13.18 -10.40 5.79
CA GLU A 101 14.19 -11.45 5.99
C GLU A 101 14.34 -11.92 7.44
N HIS A 102 13.95 -11.09 8.41
CA HIS A 102 14.13 -11.34 9.84
C HIS A 102 12.93 -12.03 10.52
N TYR A 103 11.84 -12.28 9.81
CA TYR A 103 10.73 -13.08 10.33
C TYR A 103 11.03 -14.56 10.08
N ASP A 104 10.98 -15.38 11.13
CA ASP A 104 11.41 -16.80 11.22
C ASP A 104 10.59 -17.78 10.34
N GLU A 105 10.40 -17.47 9.06
CA GLU A 105 9.27 -17.80 8.19
C GLU A 105 8.20 -16.72 8.30
N PHE A 106 7.86 -16.10 7.17
CA PHE A 106 6.83 -15.08 6.99
C PHE A 106 5.48 -15.36 7.68
N GLU A 107 5.24 -16.53 8.28
CA GLU A 107 3.93 -17.05 8.68
C GLU A 107 2.89 -16.99 7.56
N GLY A 108 3.33 -16.84 6.30
CA GLY A 108 2.50 -16.53 5.15
C GLY A 108 2.02 -15.08 5.06
N CYS A 109 2.52 -14.16 5.88
CA CYS A 109 2.29 -12.72 5.90
C CYS A 109 3.55 -11.96 5.48
N PHE A 110 3.40 -10.83 4.79
CA PHE A 110 4.55 -9.99 4.43
C PHE A 110 4.14 -8.53 4.31
N ASP A 111 5.03 -7.66 4.76
CA ASP A 111 4.87 -6.21 4.64
C ASP A 111 5.07 -5.78 3.18
N ILE A 112 4.16 -4.95 2.68
CA ILE A 112 4.18 -4.42 1.30
C ILE A 112 4.25 -2.89 1.23
N ALA A 113 4.10 -2.20 2.35
CA ALA A 113 4.20 -0.75 2.43
C ALA A 113 4.49 -0.29 3.85
N TYR A 114 5.14 0.88 3.96
CA TYR A 114 5.28 1.67 5.17
C TYR A 114 4.54 3.00 5.02
N ILE A 115 3.73 3.34 6.02
CA ILE A 115 2.86 4.51 6.05
C ILE A 115 2.89 5.11 7.46
N TYR A 116 3.75 6.10 7.67
CA TYR A 116 3.86 6.84 8.95
C TYR A 116 3.79 5.92 10.19
N GLN A 117 4.78 5.04 10.38
CA GLN A 117 4.85 4.06 11.48
C GLN A 117 3.91 2.85 11.39
N ASP A 118 3.08 2.74 10.36
CA ASP A 118 2.28 1.52 10.11
C ASP A 118 2.82 0.78 8.90
N ASN A 119 2.69 -0.54 8.94
CA ASN A 119 2.93 -1.40 7.80
C ASN A 119 1.61 -1.94 7.25
N ILE A 120 1.52 -2.03 5.92
CA ILE A 120 0.43 -2.74 5.25
C ILE A 120 0.92 -4.15 4.94
N VAL A 121 0.10 -5.13 5.28
CA VAL A 121 0.47 -6.54 5.27
C VAL A 121 -0.45 -7.31 4.33
N ILE A 122 0.12 -8.17 3.48
CA ILE A 122 -0.64 -9.19 2.76
C ILE A 122 -0.56 -10.50 3.54
N ASN A 123 -1.70 -11.10 3.85
CA ASN A 123 -1.78 -12.48 4.32
C ASN A 123 -1.97 -13.44 3.12
N SER A 124 -0.87 -14.02 2.66
CA SER A 124 -0.81 -14.98 1.54
C SER A 124 -1.61 -16.25 1.80
N LYS A 125 -1.68 -16.73 3.06
CA LYS A 125 -2.52 -17.88 3.45
C LYS A 125 -4.00 -17.59 3.24
N HIS A 126 -4.46 -16.39 3.62
CA HIS A 126 -5.85 -15.98 3.37
C HIS A 126 -6.17 -15.96 1.87
N TYR A 127 -5.25 -15.45 1.06
CA TYR A 127 -5.45 -15.44 -0.39
C TYR A 127 -5.51 -16.86 -0.98
N SER A 128 -4.64 -17.78 -0.53
CA SER A 128 -4.64 -19.18 -0.99
C SER A 128 -5.90 -19.94 -0.59
N GLU A 129 -6.54 -19.56 0.52
CA GLU A 129 -7.88 -20.01 0.95
C GLU A 129 -9.04 -19.32 0.21
N LEU A 130 -8.76 -18.53 -0.83
CA LEU A 130 -9.73 -17.77 -1.62
C LEU A 130 -10.50 -16.69 -0.84
N LYS A 131 -9.98 -16.25 0.32
CA LYS A 131 -10.56 -15.12 1.04
C LYS A 131 -10.24 -13.82 0.30
N LYS A 132 -11.26 -12.98 0.11
CA LYS A 132 -11.11 -11.68 -0.56
C LYS A 132 -10.57 -10.59 0.37
N ASN A 133 -10.81 -10.69 1.67
CA ASN A 133 -10.29 -9.75 2.67
C ASN A 133 -8.97 -10.28 3.23
N TYR A 134 -7.90 -10.14 2.46
CA TYR A 134 -6.57 -10.66 2.82
C TYR A 134 -5.59 -9.57 3.29
N LEU A 135 -5.99 -8.29 3.25
CA LEU A 135 -5.13 -7.16 3.63
C LEU A 135 -5.29 -6.81 5.11
N PHE A 136 -4.17 -6.53 5.75
CA PHE A 136 -4.06 -6.20 7.16
C PHE A 136 -3.17 -4.95 7.34
N TRP A 137 -3.20 -4.37 8.53
CA TRP A 137 -2.25 -3.35 8.95
C TRP A 137 -1.72 -3.67 10.35
N LYS A 138 -0.51 -3.21 10.65
CA LYS A 138 0.11 -3.31 11.98
C LYS A 138 1.05 -2.13 12.21
N GLY A 139 1.47 -1.88 13.45
CA GLY A 139 2.60 -0.98 13.70
C GLY A 139 3.89 -1.55 13.10
N HIS A 140 4.81 -0.68 12.68
CA HIS A 140 6.07 -1.08 12.04
C HIS A 140 6.98 -1.93 12.94
N ILE A 141 6.81 -1.87 14.26
CA ILE A 141 7.53 -2.69 15.24
C ILE A 141 6.74 -3.92 15.72
N ASP A 142 5.46 -4.00 15.37
CA ASP A 142 4.57 -5.07 15.82
C ASP A 142 4.82 -6.34 14.99
N GLN A 143 4.53 -7.49 15.59
CA GLN A 143 4.62 -8.79 14.92
C GLN A 143 3.40 -9.03 14.02
N PHE A 144 3.47 -10.04 13.13
CA PHE A 144 2.37 -10.32 12.20
C PHE A 144 1.10 -10.81 12.89
N GLU A 145 1.21 -11.46 14.05
CA GLU A 145 0.10 -11.95 14.85
C GLU A 145 -0.72 -10.81 15.48
N GLU A 146 -0.12 -9.63 15.59
CA GLU A 146 -0.75 -8.40 16.06
C GLU A 146 -1.45 -7.62 14.93
N ALA A 147 -1.30 -8.07 13.68
CA ALA A 147 -1.89 -7.40 12.54
C ALA A 147 -3.42 -7.45 12.56
N ILE A 148 -4.03 -6.31 12.27
CA ILE A 148 -5.48 -6.11 12.30
C ILE A 148 -6.02 -6.15 10.87
N PRO A 149 -7.09 -6.92 10.59
CA PRO A 149 -7.67 -6.98 9.25
C PRO A 149 -8.23 -5.63 8.84
N LEU A 150 -7.95 -5.24 7.59
CA LEU A 150 -8.54 -4.05 6.98
C LEU A 150 -9.92 -4.33 6.36
N GLU A 151 -10.35 -5.61 6.31
CA GLU A 151 -11.59 -6.04 5.65
C GLU A 151 -11.66 -5.64 4.17
N MET A 152 -10.53 -5.75 3.46
CA MET A 152 -10.41 -5.45 2.03
C MET A 152 -9.26 -6.21 1.35
N ASN A 153 -9.24 -6.18 0.01
CA ASN A 153 -8.09 -6.55 -0.81
C ASN A 153 -7.23 -5.32 -1.13
N PHE A 154 -6.12 -5.54 -1.84
CA PHE A 154 -5.19 -4.48 -2.19
C PHE A 154 -5.82 -3.41 -3.10
N GLU A 155 -6.62 -3.78 -4.11
CA GLU A 155 -7.15 -2.79 -5.05
C GLU A 155 -8.15 -1.81 -4.40
N LEU A 156 -9.00 -2.30 -3.49
CA LEU A 156 -9.93 -1.44 -2.76
C LEU A 156 -9.19 -0.53 -1.78
N TRP A 157 -8.14 -1.05 -1.13
CA TRP A 157 -7.29 -0.26 -0.25
C TRP A 157 -6.57 0.85 -1.01
N LEU A 158 -5.90 0.52 -2.12
CA LEU A 158 -5.11 1.47 -2.91
C LEU A 158 -5.98 2.60 -3.48
N ASP A 159 -7.18 2.27 -3.98
CA ASP A 159 -8.12 3.27 -4.50
C ASP A 159 -8.52 4.28 -3.43
N ARG A 160 -8.96 3.79 -2.26
CA ARG A 160 -9.32 4.64 -1.12
C ARG A 160 -8.13 5.44 -0.61
N PHE A 161 -6.96 4.83 -0.55
CA PHE A 161 -5.74 5.47 -0.09
C PHE A 161 -5.36 6.66 -0.98
N ILE A 162 -5.43 6.48 -2.31
CA ILE A 162 -5.17 7.55 -3.28
C ILE A 162 -6.24 8.64 -3.24
N ILE A 163 -7.53 8.28 -3.09
CA ILE A 163 -8.63 9.25 -2.94
C ILE A 163 -8.45 10.09 -1.67
N SER A 164 -7.99 9.46 -0.58
CA SER A 164 -7.72 10.11 0.70
C SER A 164 -6.39 10.87 0.73
N SER A 165 -5.71 11.02 -0.40
CA SER A 165 -4.42 11.71 -0.52
C SER A 165 -3.35 11.18 0.46
N GLY A 166 -3.33 9.86 0.69
CA GLY A 166 -2.35 9.21 1.57
C GLY A 166 -2.73 9.20 3.06
N ALA A 167 -3.92 9.67 3.44
CA ALA A 167 -4.38 9.57 4.81
C ALA A 167 -4.66 8.11 5.23
N LYS A 168 -4.44 7.80 6.51
CA LYS A 168 -4.72 6.47 7.11
C LYS A 168 -6.21 6.27 7.31
N PHE A 169 -6.98 6.21 6.21
CA PHE A 169 -8.44 6.23 6.24
C PHE A 169 -9.07 5.10 7.07
N TRP A 170 -8.36 3.97 7.24
CA TRP A 170 -8.81 2.86 8.09
C TRP A 170 -8.93 3.24 9.56
N SER A 171 -8.19 4.25 10.02
CA SER A 171 -8.26 4.76 11.39
C SER A 171 -9.43 5.71 11.65
N TRP A 172 -10.08 6.25 10.60
CA TRP A 172 -11.14 7.26 10.77
C TRP A 172 -12.35 6.77 11.57
N SER A 173 -12.65 5.47 11.50
CA SER A 173 -13.72 4.87 12.29
C SER A 173 -13.39 4.76 13.79
N ILE A 174 -12.09 4.79 14.13
CA ILE A 174 -11.60 4.73 15.51
C ILE A 174 -11.77 6.11 16.17
N TYR A 175 -11.55 7.20 15.42
CA TYR A 175 -11.70 8.56 15.90
C TYR A 175 -13.15 9.05 15.76
N THR A 176 -13.88 8.99 16.87
CA THR A 176 -15.24 9.53 17.01
C THR A 176 -15.21 10.88 17.71
N ALA A 177 -16.28 11.67 17.61
CA ALA A 177 -16.38 12.92 18.36
C ALA A 177 -16.24 12.72 19.89
N GLU A 178 -16.51 11.52 20.41
CA GLU A 178 -16.43 11.19 21.84
C GLU A 178 -14.98 10.98 22.34
N ASN A 179 -14.07 10.60 21.46
CA ASN A 179 -12.68 10.32 21.80
C ASN A 179 -11.65 11.21 21.09
N TYR A 180 -12.05 11.93 20.02
CA TYR A 180 -11.18 12.82 19.25
C TYR A 180 -10.45 13.82 20.17
N TYR A 181 -11.20 14.57 20.98
CA TYR A 181 -10.64 15.58 21.89
C TYR A 181 -9.84 15.03 23.08
N LYS A 182 -9.83 13.71 23.28
CA LYS A 182 -9.05 13.06 24.35
C LYS A 182 -7.70 12.55 23.86
N LEU A 183 -7.56 12.37 22.55
CA LEU A 183 -6.39 11.77 21.90
C LEU A 183 -5.61 12.79 21.06
N SER A 184 -6.21 13.94 20.74
CA SER A 184 -5.61 15.08 20.04
C SER A 184 -4.71 15.94 20.91
#